data_AF-A0A328UCI1-F1
#
_entry.id   AF-A0A328UCI1-F1
#
_cell.length_a   1.000
_cell.length_b   1.000
_cell.length_c   1.000
_cell.angle_alpha   90.00
_cell.angle_beta   90.00
_cell.angle_gamma   90.00
#
_symmetry.space_group_name_H-M   'P 1'
#
loop_
_entity.id
_entity.type
_entity.pdbx_description
1 polymer ?
#
loop_
_entity_poly.entity_id
_entity_poly.type
_entity_poly.pdbx_seq_one_letter_code
_entity_poly.pdbx_strand_id
1 'polypeptide(L)'
;MRRPVLSLELLGDRLQLPDRVPGGSDEARHRAVLRVLRRAMEGELTQRQRQCLELYYFQGLTQEETGRRLGVTAATVSRHIKRARERLQQVLVYSFPYLSES
;
A
#
# COMPACT_ATOMS: atom_id res chain seq x y z
N MET A 1 -15.68 5.66 -12.86
CA MET A 1 -14.48 6.13 -12.13
C MET A 1 -13.33 5.15 -12.38
N ARG A 2 -12.34 5.53 -13.20
CA ARG A 2 -11.01 4.88 -13.26
C ARG A 2 -10.09 5.87 -12.52
N ARG A 3 -9.39 5.51 -11.44
CA ARG A 3 -8.16 4.72 -11.47
C ARG A 3 -7.75 4.29 -10.04
N PRO A 4 -7.72 2.99 -9.72
CA PRO A 4 -6.98 2.45 -8.57
C PRO A 4 -5.49 2.23 -8.88
N VAL A 5 -5.11 2.16 -10.17
CA VAL A 5 -3.74 1.84 -10.60
C VAL A 5 -2.75 2.89 -10.09
N LEU A 6 -2.96 4.19 -10.40
CA LEU A 6 -2.03 5.25 -9.97
C LEU A 6 -1.85 5.34 -8.45
N SER A 7 -2.89 5.09 -7.67
CA SER A 7 -2.80 5.10 -6.20
C SER A 7 -2.08 3.87 -5.65
N LEU A 8 -2.21 2.72 -6.32
CA LEU A 8 -1.45 1.53 -5.97
C LEU A 8 0.02 1.65 -6.39
N GLU A 9 0.32 2.32 -7.51
CA GLU A 9 1.69 2.69 -7.89
C GLU A 9 2.32 3.57 -6.81
N LEU A 10 1.65 4.66 -6.44
CA LEU A 10 2.15 5.57 -5.41
C LEU A 10 2.36 4.86 -4.06
N LEU A 11 1.49 3.91 -3.73
CA LEU A 11 1.66 3.08 -2.54
C LEU A 11 2.87 2.15 -2.69
N GLY A 12 3.06 1.53 -3.86
CA GLY A 12 4.21 0.69 -4.20
C GLY A 12 5.53 1.44 -4.09
N ASP A 13 5.63 2.63 -4.68
CA ASP A 13 6.83 3.48 -4.62
C ASP A 13 7.22 3.78 -3.16
N ARG A 14 6.22 4.09 -2.32
CA ARG A 14 6.44 4.37 -0.88
C ARG A 14 6.74 3.13 -0.04
N LEU A 15 6.47 1.94 -0.56
CA LEU A 15 6.92 0.69 0.04
C LEU A 15 8.34 0.32 -0.42
N GLN A 16 9.02 1.18 -1.18
CA GLN A 16 10.35 0.94 -1.74
C GLN A 16 10.37 -0.37 -2.54
N LEU A 17 9.30 -0.64 -3.29
CA LEU A 17 9.29 -1.79 -4.17
C LEU A 17 10.33 -1.51 -5.28
N PRO A 18 11.30 -2.41 -5.51
CA PRO A 18 12.33 -2.22 -6.51
C PRO A 18 11.69 -2.01 -7.88
N ASP A 19 12.06 -0.90 -8.52
CA ASP A 19 11.52 -0.50 -9.81
C ASP A 19 11.89 -1.46 -10.95
N ARG A 20 12.91 -2.32 -10.78
CA ARG A 20 13.45 -3.17 -11.85
C ARG A 20 14.08 -4.44 -11.30
N VAL A 21 13.72 -5.59 -11.88
CA VAL A 21 14.38 -6.88 -11.68
C VAL A 21 14.68 -7.48 -13.06
N PRO A 22 15.94 -7.75 -13.45
CA PRO A 22 16.25 -8.22 -14.80
C PRO A 22 15.68 -9.62 -15.08
N GLY A 23 15.09 -9.83 -16.26
CA GLY A 23 14.72 -11.15 -16.79
C GLY A 23 13.22 -11.49 -16.72
N GLY A 24 12.47 -11.11 -17.76
CA GLY A 24 11.02 -11.20 -17.89
C GLY A 24 10.46 -9.85 -18.35
N SER A 25 9.29 -9.77 -18.99
CA SER A 25 8.73 -8.45 -19.28
C SER A 25 8.43 -7.76 -17.93
N ASP A 26 9.19 -6.72 -17.56
CA ASP A 26 9.11 -5.99 -16.29
C ASP A 26 7.66 -5.70 -15.86
N GLU A 27 6.85 -5.35 -16.85
CA GLU A 27 5.42 -5.12 -16.79
C GLU A 27 4.60 -6.30 -16.20
N ALA A 28 4.94 -7.56 -16.50
CA ALA A 28 4.21 -8.72 -15.99
C ALA A 28 4.46 -8.96 -14.49
N ARG A 29 5.70 -8.78 -14.04
CA ARG A 29 6.08 -8.90 -12.62
C ARG A 29 5.46 -7.75 -11.82
N HIS A 30 5.57 -6.54 -12.34
CA HIS A 30 4.94 -5.35 -11.77
C HIS A 30 3.42 -5.54 -11.57
N ARG A 31 2.71 -6.01 -12.61
CA ARG A 31 1.28 -6.38 -12.48
C ARG A 31 1.00 -7.48 -11.47
N ALA A 32 1.91 -8.44 -11.29
CA ALA A 32 1.75 -9.48 -10.27
C ALA A 32 1.86 -8.88 -8.86
N VAL A 33 2.84 -8.00 -8.63
CA VAL A 33 3.04 -7.29 -7.36
C VAL A 33 1.81 -6.46 -7.01
N LEU A 34 1.29 -5.64 -7.93
CA LEU A 34 0.09 -4.83 -7.70
C LEU A 34 -1.14 -5.70 -7.38
N ARG A 35 -1.26 -6.86 -8.02
CA ARG A 35 -2.36 -7.80 -7.79
C ARG A 35 -2.30 -8.40 -6.39
N VAL A 36 -1.10 -8.77 -5.92
CA VAL A 36 -0.90 -9.25 -4.55
C VAL A 36 -1.13 -8.12 -3.54
N LEU A 37 -0.61 -6.92 -3.80
CA LEU A 37 -0.82 -5.75 -2.94
C LEU A 37 -2.31 -5.45 -2.76
N ARG A 38 -3.09 -5.48 -3.84
CA ARG A 38 -4.54 -5.30 -3.79
C ARG A 38 -5.22 -6.37 -2.93
N ARG A 39 -4.88 -7.65 -3.13
CA ARG A 39 -5.41 -8.75 -2.32
C ARG A 39 -5.05 -8.60 -0.85
N ALA A 40 -3.82 -8.18 -0.55
CA ALA A 40 -3.36 -7.94 0.81
C ALA A 40 -4.12 -6.78 1.46
N MET A 41 -4.40 -5.69 0.73
CA MET A 41 -5.23 -4.60 1.26
C MET A 41 -6.66 -5.05 1.59
N GLU A 42 -7.22 -5.96 0.79
CA GLU A 42 -8.56 -6.49 0.99
C GLU A 42 -8.59 -7.53 2.14
N GLY A 43 -7.61 -8.44 2.24
CA GLY A 43 -7.62 -9.56 3.18
C GLY A 43 -6.82 -9.39 4.48
N GLU A 44 -5.73 -8.62 4.48
CA GLU A 44 -4.75 -8.58 5.57
C GLU A 44 -4.86 -7.34 6.46
N LEU A 45 -5.53 -6.30 5.98
CA LEU A 45 -5.70 -5.05 6.70
C LEU A 45 -7.00 -5.03 7.49
N THR A 46 -6.95 -4.46 8.69
CA THR A 46 -8.17 -4.12 9.42
C THR A 46 -8.93 -3.01 8.69
N GLN A 47 -10.23 -2.91 8.94
CA GLN A 47 -11.06 -1.87 8.33
C GLN A 47 -10.48 -0.45 8.54
N ARG A 48 -10.00 -0.15 9.76
CA ARG A 48 -9.43 1.17 10.10
C ARG A 48 -8.10 1.43 9.38
N GLN A 49 -7.25 0.42 9.25
CA GLN A 49 -6.01 0.52 8.48
C GLN A 49 -6.30 0.81 7.00
N ARG A 50 -7.23 0.05 6.40
CA ARG A 50 -7.65 0.24 5.01
C ARG A 50 -8.25 1.63 4.78
N GLN A 51 -9.18 2.07 5.63
CA GLN A 51 -9.78 3.40 5.55
C GLN A 51 -8.74 4.52 5.63
N CYS A 52 -7.74 4.40 6.52
CA CYS A 52 -6.67 5.38 6.60
C CYS A 52 -5.83 5.43 5.32
N LEU A 53 -5.51 4.26 4.72
CA LEU A 53 -4.79 4.21 3.45
C LEU A 53 -5.63 4.78 2.29
N GLU A 54 -6.91 4.45 2.21
CA GLU A 54 -7.84 4.94 1.18
C GLU A 54 -7.93 6.47 1.20
N LEU A 55 -8.17 7.05 2.37
CA LEU A 55 -8.28 8.50 2.52
C LEU A 55 -6.95 9.20 2.19
N TYR A 56 -5.83 8.66 2.68
CA TYR A 56 -4.53 9.30 2.49
C TYR A 56 -3.96 9.12 1.07
N TYR A 57 -3.94 7.90 0.54
CA TYR A 57 -3.29 7.60 -0.76
C TYR A 57 -4.22 7.72 -1.97
N PHE A 58 -5.51 7.44 -1.82
CA PHE A 58 -6.45 7.40 -2.95
C PHE A 58 -7.27 8.67 -3.07
N GLN A 59 -7.60 9.29 -1.93
CA GLN A 59 -8.32 10.56 -1.89
C GLN A 59 -7.39 11.76 -1.65
N GLY A 60 -6.11 11.53 -1.32
CA GLY A 60 -5.11 12.58 -1.17
C GLY A 60 -5.24 13.45 0.08
N LEU A 61 -6.00 12.99 1.09
CA LEU A 61 -6.18 13.73 2.33
C LEU A 61 -4.91 13.70 3.18
N THR A 62 -4.69 14.74 3.94
CA THR A 62 -3.69 14.75 5.01
C THR A 62 -4.09 13.82 6.17
N GLN A 63 -3.14 13.51 7.06
CA GLN A 63 -3.44 12.72 8.26
C GLN A 63 -4.42 13.44 9.19
N GLU A 64 -4.39 14.78 9.22
CA GLU A 64 -5.34 15.59 9.99
C GLU A 64 -6.75 15.50 9.41
N GLU A 65 -6.91 15.70 8.10
CA GLU A 65 -8.22 15.59 7.44
C GLU A 65 -8.77 14.16 7.54
N THR A 66 -7.91 13.17 7.36
CA THR A 66 -8.24 11.75 7.56
C THR A 66 -8.73 11.49 8.99
N GLY A 67 -8.03 12.05 9.98
CA GLY A 67 -8.40 11.92 11.39
C GLY A 67 -9.75 12.55 11.69
N ARG A 68 -9.96 13.79 11.23
CA ARG A 68 -11.25 14.49 11.35
C ARG A 68 -12.39 13.68 10.72
N ARG A 69 -12.17 13.11 9.54
CA ARG A 69 -13.17 12.30 8.83
C ARG A 69 -13.49 10.97 9.52
N LEU A 70 -12.51 10.37 10.17
CA LEU A 70 -12.65 9.07 10.84
C LEU A 70 -13.01 9.16 12.33
N GLY A 71 -13.04 10.37 12.90
CA GLY A 71 -13.26 10.61 14.33
C GLY A 71 -12.08 10.23 15.22
N VAL A 72 -10.84 10.34 14.71
CA VAL A 72 -9.62 9.97 15.44
C VAL A 72 -8.53 11.04 15.29
N THR A 73 -7.49 10.97 16.11
CA THR A 73 -6.36 11.92 16.02
C THR A 73 -5.46 11.62 14.82
N ALA A 74 -4.76 12.65 14.30
CA ALA A 74 -3.76 12.47 13.24
C ALA A 74 -2.65 11.47 13.65
N ALA A 75 -2.26 11.45 14.93
CA ALA A 75 -1.33 10.45 15.46
C ALA A 75 -1.87 9.01 15.36
N THR A 76 -3.17 8.81 15.56
CA THR A 76 -3.83 7.51 15.39
C THR A 76 -3.83 7.09 13.92
N VAL A 77 -4.11 8.02 13.00
CA VAL A 77 -4.02 7.78 11.56
C VAL A 77 -2.60 7.39 11.17
N SER A 78 -1.59 8.12 11.63
CA SER A 78 -0.17 7.82 11.38
C SER A 78 0.19 6.39 11.81
N ARG A 79 -0.25 5.99 13.02
CA ARG A 79 -0.05 4.62 13.52
C ARG A 79 -0.76 3.58 12.66
N HIS A 80 -2.00 3.83 12.23
CA HIS A 80 -2.73 2.92 11.35
C HIS A 80 -2.04 2.79 9.98
N ILE A 81 -1.61 3.88 9.37
CA ILE A 81 -0.88 3.86 8.10
C ILE A 81 0.44 3.09 8.25
N LYS A 82 1.20 3.35 9.32
CA LYS A 82 2.45 2.63 9.60
C LYS A 82 2.21 1.13 9.71
N ARG A 83 1.26 0.69 10.55
CA ARG A 83 0.94 -0.73 10.72
C ARG A 83 0.42 -1.38 9.44
N ALA A 84 -0.37 -0.65 8.65
CA ALA A 84 -0.85 -1.13 7.37
C ALA A 84 0.32 -1.38 6.41
N ARG A 85 1.25 -0.42 6.28
CA ARG A 85 2.45 -0.56 5.44
C ARG A 85 3.32 -1.73 5.87
N GLU A 86 3.59 -1.87 7.17
CA GLU A 86 4.35 -3.01 7.72
C GLU A 86 3.71 -4.34 7.32
N ARG A 87 2.38 -4.47 7.45
CA ARG A 87 1.66 -5.69 7.07
C ARG A 87 1.75 -5.96 5.56
N LEU A 88 1.53 -4.94 4.73
CA LEU A 88 1.61 -5.09 3.28
C LEU A 88 3.03 -5.47 2.83
N GLN A 89 4.06 -4.88 3.44
CA GLN A 89 5.45 -5.22 3.16
C GLN A 89 5.76 -6.68 3.52
N GLN A 90 5.29 -7.17 4.67
CA GLN A 90 5.46 -8.58 5.06
C GLN A 90 4.84 -9.54 4.04
N VAL A 91 3.62 -9.25 3.57
CA VAL A 91 2.94 -10.06 2.56
C VAL A 91 3.69 -10.05 1.23
N LEU A 92 4.22 -8.90 0.84
CA LEU A 92 5.00 -8.78 -0.40
C LEU A 92 6.33 -9.54 -0.32
N VAL A 93 7.08 -9.41 0.77
CA VAL A 93 8.33 -10.17 0.98
C VAL A 93 8.06 -11.67 0.99
N TYR A 94 6.98 -12.11 1.65
CA TYR A 94 6.59 -13.52 1.64
C TYR A 94 6.21 -14.02 0.23
N SER A 95 5.46 -13.22 -0.53
CA SER A 95 4.99 -13.60 -1.87
C SER A 95 6.06 -13.48 -2.95
N PHE A 96 7.03 -12.59 -2.73
CA PHE A 96 8.12 -12.26 -3.65
C PHE A 96 9.43 -12.11 -2.86
N PRO A 97 10.09 -13.22 -2.47
CA PRO A 97 11.29 -13.18 -1.62
C PRO A 97 12.44 -12.35 -2.20
N TYR A 98 12.52 -12.24 -3.52
CA TYR A 98 13.52 -11.39 -4.20
C TYR A 98 13.38 -9.89 -3.87
N LEU A 99 12.28 -9.46 -3.24
CA LEU A 99 12.09 -8.07 -2.79
C LEU A 99 12.85 -7.73 -1.50
N SER A 100 13.34 -8.72 -0.75
CA SER A 100 14.13 -8.49 0.47
C SER A 100 15.64 -8.37 0.24
N GLU A 101 16.11 -8.59 -0.99
CA GLU A 101 17.55 -8.65 -1.31
C GLU A 101 18.11 -7.31 -1.87
N SER A 102 17.48 -6.17 -1.57
CA SER A 102 17.92 -4.83 -2.02
C SER A 102 18.42 -3.94 -0.90
#